data_AF-A0A3D2MFI0-F1
#
_entry.id   AF-A0A3D2MFI0-F1
#
_cell.length_a   1.000
_cell.length_b   1.000
_cell.length_c   1.000
_cell.angle_alpha   90.00
_cell.angle_beta   90.00
_cell.angle_gamma   90.00
#
_symmetry.space_group_name_H-M   'P 1'
#
loop_
_entity.id
_entity.type
_entity.pdbx_description
1 polymer ?
#
loop_
_entity_poly.entity_id
_entity_poly.type
_entity_poly.pdbx_seq_one_letter_code
_entity_poly.pdbx_strand_id
1 'polypeptide(L)'
;TFFEMLGNFSFGDYFKREAIRYAWELMTQVFRLPVERLWITVYIDDDEAVQLWQEVGVDRQRILRFGEKENFWTMGETGPCGPCSEIHYYQGSDINAQKAERINADDDDYMEIWNLVFVQYNRDEQGNVTPLSSPSVDTGMGLERLTSVLQGVKTNYETDLFQPIIQRLMELTGKDKDHYRGHYASYNTIADHSRAIAFLIADGICPGNGGRDYVLRRIIRRAAYVGKTLGFERPFLASIVDVVIDTMGEWHPDLCSKRKIIGEVTTAEEERFNRTLSTGLRYLEVVIDQMMKQEVTMLPGREAFKLHDTYGFPLDLTQKILAERGLDVNVAEYEEGRREQQERSRVAMQLKRSRR
;
A
#
# COMPACT_ATOMS: atom_id res chain seq x y z
N THR A 1 -1.17 -0.09 -2.57
CA THR A 1 -0.67 -1.47 -2.43
C THR A 1 0.58 -1.66 -3.25
N PHE A 2 0.51 -1.43 -4.55
CA PHE A 2 1.68 -1.35 -5.43
C PHE A 2 2.07 0.11 -5.65
N PHE A 3 3.36 0.40 -5.67
CA PHE A 3 3.92 1.70 -6.04
C PHE A 3 5.37 1.50 -6.51
N GLU A 4 5.92 2.49 -7.20
CA GLU A 4 7.32 2.47 -7.65
C GLU A 4 8.18 3.36 -6.74
N MET A 5 9.31 2.81 -6.28
CA MET A 5 10.26 3.52 -5.46
C MET A 5 11.52 3.79 -6.28
N LEU A 6 11.78 5.07 -6.58
CA LEU A 6 13.00 5.54 -7.21
C LEU A 6 14.09 5.62 -6.15
N GLY A 7 15.20 4.91 -6.37
CA GLY A 7 16.29 4.85 -5.40
C GLY A 7 17.67 4.92 -6.05
N ASN A 8 18.57 5.66 -5.41
CA ASN A 8 20.01 5.52 -5.57
C ASN A 8 20.60 4.89 -4.31
N PHE A 9 21.62 4.05 -4.49
CA PHE A 9 22.25 3.29 -3.42
C PHE A 9 23.76 3.53 -3.43
N SER A 10 24.37 3.58 -2.25
CA SER A 10 25.82 3.62 -2.05
C SER A 10 26.22 2.44 -1.17
N PHE A 11 27.09 1.57 -1.67
CA PHE A 11 27.59 0.41 -0.94
C PHE A 11 29.05 0.63 -0.53
N GLY A 12 29.26 1.33 0.59
CA GLY A 12 30.60 1.66 1.08
C GLY A 12 31.38 2.65 0.20
N ASP A 13 30.67 3.50 -0.56
CA ASP A 13 31.25 4.54 -1.42
C ASP A 13 31.02 5.92 -0.78
N TYR A 14 30.09 6.72 -1.32
CA TYR A 14 29.72 8.01 -0.74
C TYR A 14 28.72 7.87 0.41
N PHE A 15 28.59 8.91 1.24
CA PHE A 15 27.71 8.88 2.42
C PHE A 15 26.81 10.13 2.47
N LYS A 16 26.50 10.63 3.67
CA LYS A 16 25.51 11.70 3.90
C LYS A 16 25.70 12.93 3.01
N ARG A 17 26.93 13.45 2.93
CA ARG A 17 27.24 14.71 2.23
C ARG A 17 26.84 14.66 0.76
N GLU A 18 27.29 13.63 0.04
CA GLU A 18 26.97 13.46 -1.37
C GLU A 18 25.52 13.05 -1.57
N ALA A 19 24.95 12.19 -0.71
CA ALA A 19 23.56 11.78 -0.80
C ALA A 19 22.60 12.99 -0.70
N ILE A 20 22.82 13.87 0.28
CA ILE A 20 22.06 15.11 0.46
C ILE A 20 22.25 16.03 -0.75
N ARG A 21 23.48 16.19 -1.23
CA ARG A 21 23.77 17.04 -2.40
C ARG A 21 23.05 16.54 -3.66
N TYR A 22 23.11 15.24 -3.96
CA TYR A 22 22.45 14.66 -5.13
C TYR A 22 20.93 14.79 -5.03
N ALA A 23 20.36 14.51 -3.87
CA ALA A 23 18.93 14.66 -3.65
C ALA A 23 18.48 16.12 -3.85
N TRP A 24 19.22 17.08 -3.27
CA TRP A 24 18.91 18.49 -3.39
C TRP A 24 19.05 19.02 -4.82
N GLU A 25 20.11 18.64 -5.52
CA GLU A 25 20.33 18.98 -6.93
C GLU A 25 19.20 18.44 -7.82
N LEU A 26 18.81 17.17 -7.64
CA LEU A 26 17.72 16.57 -8.40
C LEU A 26 16.40 17.30 -8.15
N MET A 27 16.06 17.57 -6.89
CA MET A 27 14.81 18.25 -6.53
C MET A 27 14.74 19.68 -7.07
N THR A 28 15.81 20.46 -6.92
CA THR A 28 15.76 21.92 -7.14
C THR A 28 16.30 22.36 -8.50
N GLN A 29 17.19 21.61 -9.13
CA GLN A 29 17.79 21.99 -10.41
C GLN A 29 17.22 21.20 -11.59
N VAL A 30 17.05 19.89 -11.42
CA VAL A 30 16.53 19.01 -12.47
C VAL A 30 15.00 19.08 -12.52
N PHE A 31 14.33 18.75 -11.42
CA PHE A 31 12.86 18.83 -11.33
C PHE A 31 12.35 20.25 -11.08
N ARG A 32 13.23 21.17 -10.67
CA ARG A 32 12.91 22.59 -10.46
C ARG A 32 11.74 22.80 -9.50
N LEU A 33 11.66 21.99 -8.45
CA LEU A 33 10.68 22.17 -7.40
C LEU A 33 10.95 23.49 -6.66
N PRO A 34 9.91 24.25 -6.30
CA PRO A 34 10.07 25.48 -5.54
C PRO A 34 10.67 25.19 -4.16
N VAL A 35 11.84 25.77 -3.88
CA VAL A 35 12.60 25.57 -2.62
C VAL A 35 11.76 25.94 -1.40
N GLU A 36 10.93 26.97 -1.51
CA GLU A 36 10.04 27.45 -0.45
C GLU A 36 8.89 26.50 -0.07
N ARG A 37 8.70 25.42 -0.84
CA ARG A 37 7.75 24.34 -0.55
C ARG A 37 8.42 23.10 0.06
N LEU A 38 9.74 23.06 0.08
CA LEU A 38 10.49 21.93 0.62
C LEU A 38 10.75 22.10 2.11
N TRP A 39 10.59 21.00 2.84
CA TRP A 39 10.89 20.85 4.26
C TRP A 39 11.74 19.62 4.44
N ILE A 40 12.63 19.66 5.43
CA ILE A 40 13.56 18.58 5.70
C ILE A 40 13.33 18.07 7.12
N THR A 41 13.30 16.75 7.28
CA THR A 41 13.35 16.10 8.59
C THR A 41 14.67 15.38 8.76
N VAL A 42 15.18 15.32 9.98
CA VAL A 42 16.38 14.57 10.36
C VAL A 42 16.17 13.86 11.69
N TYR A 43 16.97 12.83 11.95
CA TYR A 43 16.99 12.18 13.25
C TYR A 43 17.46 13.14 14.36
N ILE A 44 16.87 13.02 15.54
CA ILE A 44 17.05 13.96 16.66
C ILE A 44 18.52 14.17 17.04
N ASP A 45 19.34 13.12 16.93
CA ASP A 45 20.76 13.14 17.28
C ASP A 45 21.70 13.29 16.06
N ASP A 46 21.17 13.50 14.85
CA ASP A 46 21.97 13.62 13.62
C ASP A 46 22.32 15.08 13.30
N ASP A 47 23.23 15.65 14.09
CA ASP A 47 23.74 17.01 13.89
C ASP A 47 24.48 17.20 12.56
N GLU A 48 25.11 16.14 12.07
CA GLU A 48 25.83 16.13 10.80
C GLU A 48 24.87 16.37 9.63
N ALA A 49 23.74 15.67 9.58
CA ALA A 49 22.73 15.89 8.54
C ALA A 49 22.21 17.33 8.53
N VAL A 50 21.98 17.94 9.71
CA VAL A 50 21.54 19.34 9.82
C VAL A 50 22.57 20.32 9.24
N GLN A 51 23.85 20.07 9.47
CA GLN A 51 24.92 20.91 8.90
C GLN A 51 24.96 20.77 7.38
N LEU A 52 24.92 19.53 6.87
CA LEU A 52 24.97 19.23 5.44
C LEU A 52 23.78 19.82 4.67
N TRP A 53 22.58 19.80 5.25
CA TRP A 53 21.41 20.45 4.64
C TRP A 53 21.55 21.98 4.56
N GLN A 54 22.14 22.61 5.56
CA GLN A 54 22.44 24.05 5.50
C GLN A 54 23.52 24.37 4.47
N GLU A 55 24.52 23.49 4.30
CA GLU A 55 25.57 23.67 3.30
C GLU A 55 25.02 23.68 1.86
N VAL A 56 23.97 22.91 1.57
CA VAL A 56 23.29 22.92 0.26
C VAL A 56 22.26 24.06 0.11
N GLY A 57 22.07 24.87 1.15
CA GLY A 57 21.27 26.09 1.12
C GLY A 57 19.86 25.98 1.72
N VAL A 58 19.55 24.91 2.45
CA VAL A 58 18.26 24.81 3.17
C VAL A 58 18.28 25.73 4.40
N ASP A 59 17.26 26.56 4.55
CA ASP A 59 17.08 27.39 5.74
C ASP A 59 16.96 26.51 6.99
N ARG A 60 17.71 26.83 8.05
CA ARG A 60 17.67 26.13 9.34
C ARG A 60 16.25 25.98 9.89
N GLN A 61 15.36 26.94 9.66
CA GLN A 61 13.96 26.90 10.11
C GLN A 61 13.13 25.83 9.40
N ARG A 62 13.58 25.34 8.23
CA ARG A 62 12.95 24.27 7.46
C ARG A 62 13.52 22.89 7.73
N ILE A 63 14.48 22.78 8.67
CA ILE A 63 15.09 21.52 9.09
C ILE A 63 14.56 21.15 10.46
N LEU A 64 13.70 20.15 10.50
CA LEU A 64 13.01 19.66 11.70
C LEU A 64 13.67 18.39 12.22
N ARG A 65 13.58 18.17 13.53
CA ARG A 65 14.15 17.00 14.20
C ARG A 65 13.03 16.11 14.73
N PHE A 66 13.09 14.82 14.45
CA PHE A 66 12.17 13.82 15.00
C PHE A 66 12.92 12.61 15.57
N GLY A 67 12.19 11.82 16.37
CA GLY A 67 12.73 10.64 17.05
C GLY A 67 12.80 9.40 16.15
N GLU A 68 12.95 8.24 16.80
CA GLU A 68 13.10 6.94 16.11
C GLU A 68 11.90 6.58 15.22
N LYS A 69 10.69 6.99 15.60
CA LYS A 69 9.48 6.63 14.88
C LYS A 69 9.43 7.22 13.47
N GLU A 70 9.91 8.43 13.28
CA GLU A 70 9.86 9.13 12.00
C GLU A 70 11.22 9.10 11.27
N ASN A 71 12.35 9.28 11.97
CA ASN A 71 13.66 9.47 11.32
C ASN A 71 14.68 8.37 11.65
N PHE A 72 14.25 7.15 11.95
CA PHE A 72 15.11 5.99 12.04
C PHE A 72 14.50 4.81 11.28
N TRP A 73 15.15 4.42 10.19
CA TRP A 73 14.63 3.41 9.29
C TRP A 73 15.21 2.03 9.59
N THR A 74 14.35 1.00 9.51
CA THR A 74 14.73 -0.41 9.64
C THR A 74 14.16 -1.22 8.48
N MET A 75 14.93 -2.16 7.94
CA MET A 75 14.46 -3.06 6.87
C MET A 75 13.30 -3.97 7.33
N GLY A 76 13.27 -4.31 8.61
CA GLY A 76 12.26 -5.15 9.23
C GLY A 76 12.50 -5.25 10.74
N GLU A 77 12.09 -6.37 11.34
CA GLU A 77 12.39 -6.68 12.75
C GLU A 77 13.91 -6.83 12.98
N THR A 78 14.62 -7.32 11.97
CA THR A 78 16.08 -7.47 11.95
C THR A 78 16.68 -6.95 10.64
N GLY A 79 17.99 -6.75 10.62
CA GLY A 79 18.75 -6.37 9.43
C GLY A 79 19.31 -4.95 9.46
N PRO A 80 19.79 -4.45 8.31
CA PRO A 80 20.37 -3.12 8.19
C PRO A 80 19.40 -2.01 8.59
N CYS A 81 19.91 -1.02 9.32
CA CYS A 81 19.16 0.12 9.82
C CYS A 81 20.04 1.36 10.02
N GLY A 82 19.40 2.51 10.25
CA GLY A 82 20.11 3.75 10.52
C GLY A 82 19.19 4.96 10.62
N PRO A 83 19.74 6.11 11.06
CA PRO A 83 19.03 7.38 10.98
C PRO A 83 18.75 7.71 9.52
N CYS A 84 17.65 8.41 9.29
CA CYS A 84 17.31 8.88 7.96
C CYS A 84 16.92 10.35 7.97
N SER A 85 16.96 10.95 6.79
CA SER A 85 16.52 12.32 6.55
C SER A 85 15.54 12.34 5.40
N GLU A 86 14.40 12.98 5.59
CA GLU A 86 13.33 12.99 4.58
C GLU A 86 13.14 14.39 4.00
N ILE A 87 12.74 14.42 2.73
CA ILE A 87 12.30 15.61 2.03
C ILE A 87 10.77 15.57 1.94
N HIS A 88 10.15 16.63 2.44
CA HIS A 88 8.70 16.83 2.43
C HIS A 88 8.35 17.99 1.49
N TYR A 89 7.24 17.87 0.79
CA TYR A 89 6.71 18.89 -0.11
C TYR A 89 5.37 19.42 0.39
N TYR A 90 5.25 20.74 0.46
CA TYR A 90 3.99 21.42 0.75
C TYR A 90 3.20 21.69 -0.53
N GLN A 91 2.06 21.00 -0.66
CA GLN A 91 1.16 21.12 -1.81
C GLN A 91 -0.02 22.06 -1.59
N GLY A 92 -0.12 22.73 -0.43
CA GLY A 92 -1.18 23.70 -0.17
C GLY A 92 -1.12 24.93 -1.09
N SER A 93 -2.27 25.58 -1.27
CA SER A 93 -2.42 26.70 -2.22
C SER A 93 -1.77 27.98 -1.71
N ASP A 94 -1.80 28.24 -0.40
CA ASP A 94 -1.17 29.41 0.23
C ASP A 94 0.18 29.05 0.85
N ILE A 95 1.26 29.54 0.26
CA ILE A 95 2.63 29.30 0.74
C ILE A 95 2.86 29.81 2.18
N ASN A 96 2.09 30.80 2.64
CA ASN A 96 2.22 31.38 3.97
C ASN A 96 1.44 30.59 5.04
N ALA A 97 0.59 29.65 4.62
CA ALA A 97 -0.14 28.79 5.55
C ALA A 97 0.73 27.65 6.10
N GLN A 98 1.98 27.54 5.64
CA GLN A 98 2.91 26.51 6.08
C GLN A 98 3.24 26.64 7.57
N LYS A 99 3.20 25.52 8.29
CA LYS A 99 3.57 25.39 9.70
C LYS A 99 4.46 24.18 9.91
N ALA A 100 5.56 24.36 10.62
CA ALA A 100 6.51 23.28 10.93
C ALA A 100 5.84 22.14 11.70
N GLU A 101 4.89 22.46 12.58
CA GLU A 101 4.19 21.51 13.44
C GLU A 101 3.25 20.57 12.67
N ARG A 102 3.00 20.85 11.38
CA ARG A 102 2.16 20.03 10.50
C ARG A 102 2.95 18.97 9.73
N ILE A 103 4.27 19.09 9.67
CA ILE A 103 5.14 18.04 9.12
C ILE A 103 5.02 16.80 10.01
N ASN A 104 4.78 15.64 9.38
CA ASN A 104 4.50 14.36 10.06
C ASN A 104 3.25 14.37 10.98
N ALA A 105 2.36 15.35 10.86
CA ALA A 105 1.15 15.47 11.67
C ALA A 105 -0.11 15.34 10.80
N ASP A 106 -0.32 14.16 10.20
CA ASP A 106 -1.53 13.73 9.48
C ASP A 106 -2.28 14.87 8.74
N ASP A 107 -1.52 15.66 7.97
CA ASP A 107 -2.01 16.82 7.21
C ASP A 107 -1.74 16.57 5.73
N ASP A 108 -2.82 16.44 4.95
CA ASP A 108 -2.78 16.13 3.52
C ASP A 108 -2.02 17.16 2.69
N ASP A 109 -1.81 18.39 3.17
CA ASP A 109 -1.03 19.39 2.44
C ASP A 109 0.49 19.15 2.52
N TYR A 110 0.96 18.24 3.38
CA TYR A 110 2.36 17.86 3.52
C TYR A 110 2.58 16.42 3.10
N MET A 111 3.46 16.24 2.12
CA MET A 111 3.76 14.91 1.60
C MET A 111 5.26 14.65 1.64
N GLU A 112 5.66 13.59 2.34
CA GLU A 112 6.99 13.02 2.24
C GLU A 112 7.20 12.51 0.80
N ILE A 113 8.18 13.08 0.09
CA ILE A 113 8.46 12.71 -1.31
C ILE A 113 9.71 11.82 -1.43
N TRP A 114 10.68 11.96 -0.52
CA TRP A 114 11.94 11.20 -0.60
C TRP A 114 12.54 10.96 0.78
N ASN A 115 12.88 9.72 1.09
CA ASN A 115 13.64 9.33 2.28
C ASN A 115 15.10 8.99 1.92
N LEU A 116 16.06 9.56 2.65
CA LEU A 116 17.49 9.28 2.57
C LEU A 116 17.94 8.54 3.84
N VAL A 117 18.16 7.24 3.75
CA VAL A 117 18.57 6.39 4.88
C VAL A 117 20.08 6.25 4.90
N PHE A 118 20.67 6.59 6.05
CA PHE A 118 22.10 6.46 6.31
C PHE A 118 22.36 5.16 7.05
N VAL A 119 22.41 4.08 6.27
CA VAL A 119 22.54 2.70 6.76
C VAL A 119 23.91 2.51 7.41
N GLN A 120 23.94 2.43 8.74
CA GLN A 120 25.19 2.36 9.51
C GLN A 120 25.16 1.31 10.61
N TYR A 121 24.02 0.68 10.85
CA TYR A 121 23.86 -0.36 11.86
C TYR A 121 23.16 -1.61 11.31
N ASN A 122 23.27 -2.70 12.05
CA ASN A 122 22.49 -3.92 11.89
C ASN A 122 21.79 -4.26 13.21
N ARG A 123 20.47 -4.45 13.15
CA ARG A 123 19.64 -4.88 14.28
C ARG A 123 19.50 -6.41 14.27
N ASP A 124 19.82 -7.05 15.39
CA ASP A 124 19.63 -8.50 15.56
C ASP A 124 18.23 -8.87 16.08
N GLU A 125 17.92 -10.16 16.18
CA GLU A 125 16.62 -10.68 16.68
C GLU A 125 16.32 -10.28 18.12
N GLN A 126 17.33 -9.88 18.90
CA GLN A 126 17.20 -9.43 20.29
C GLN A 126 17.03 -7.91 20.38
N GLY A 127 17.06 -7.20 19.24
CA GLY A 127 16.97 -5.76 19.15
C GLY A 127 18.31 -5.04 19.38
N ASN A 128 19.43 -5.76 19.52
CA ASN A 128 20.73 -5.12 19.67
C ASN A 128 21.17 -4.50 18.35
N VAL A 129 21.72 -3.29 18.43
CA VAL A 129 22.15 -2.50 17.26
C VAL A 129 23.68 -2.50 17.22
N THR A 130 24.25 -3.05 16.14
CA THR A 130 25.70 -3.16 15.95
C THR A 130 26.16 -2.37 14.73
N PRO A 131 27.29 -1.63 14.78
CA PRO A 131 27.80 -0.90 13.62
C PRO A 131 28.14 -1.81 12.44
N LEU A 132 27.80 -1.37 11.23
CA LEU A 132 28.23 -2.01 9.99
C LEU A 132 29.69 -1.70 9.69
N SER A 133 30.39 -2.62 9.04
CA SER A 133 31.78 -2.44 8.60
C SER A 133 31.96 -1.32 7.57
N SER A 134 30.90 -1.06 6.79
CA SER A 134 30.90 -0.09 5.71
C SER A 134 29.55 0.63 5.69
N PRO A 135 29.48 1.87 6.19
CA PRO A 135 28.28 2.70 6.08
C PRO A 135 27.84 2.83 4.62
N SER A 136 26.54 2.81 4.41
CA SER A 136 25.91 2.75 3.10
C SER A 136 24.75 3.75 3.03
N VAL A 137 24.30 4.08 1.82
CA VAL A 137 23.15 4.94 1.60
C VAL A 137 22.09 4.12 0.87
N ASP A 138 20.86 4.18 1.38
CA ASP A 138 19.66 3.66 0.75
C ASP A 138 18.67 4.82 0.64
N THR A 139 18.13 5.07 -0.54
CA THR A 139 17.17 6.15 -0.75
C THR A 139 15.92 5.64 -1.43
N GLY A 140 14.78 6.24 -1.08
CA GLY A 140 13.49 5.85 -1.63
C GLY A 140 12.59 7.06 -1.86
N MET A 141 12.28 7.34 -3.11
CA MET A 141 11.32 8.36 -3.54
C MET A 141 10.12 7.71 -4.20
N GLY A 142 8.93 7.97 -3.70
CA GLY A 142 7.71 7.44 -4.29
C GLY A 142 7.43 8.10 -5.65
N LEU A 143 7.50 7.33 -6.74
CA LEU A 143 7.28 7.84 -8.10
C LEU A 143 5.92 8.54 -8.22
N GLU A 144 4.86 7.93 -7.70
CA GLU A 144 3.50 8.47 -7.79
C GLU A 144 3.34 9.78 -7.01
N ARG A 145 4.02 9.90 -5.85
CA ARG A 145 4.04 11.13 -5.05
C ARG A 145 4.80 12.24 -5.76
N LEU A 146 5.97 11.93 -6.32
CA LEU A 146 6.71 12.90 -7.13
C LEU A 146 5.91 13.32 -8.36
N THR A 147 5.25 12.36 -9.03
CA THR A 147 4.45 12.61 -10.24
C THR A 147 3.28 13.54 -9.94
N SER A 148 2.58 13.38 -8.82
CA SER A 148 1.49 14.29 -8.44
C SER A 148 1.99 15.72 -8.20
N VAL A 149 3.16 15.86 -7.56
CA VAL A 149 3.82 17.16 -7.39
C VAL A 149 4.18 17.79 -8.74
N LEU A 150 4.84 17.05 -9.64
CA LEU A 150 5.30 17.56 -10.94
C LEU A 150 4.14 17.91 -11.88
N GLN A 151 3.02 17.19 -11.79
CA GLN A 151 1.81 17.44 -12.57
C GLN A 151 0.90 18.50 -11.92
N GLY A 152 1.20 18.94 -10.70
CA GLY A 152 0.41 19.94 -9.98
C GLY A 152 -0.98 19.47 -9.57
N VAL A 153 -1.14 18.17 -9.31
CA VAL A 153 -2.41 17.55 -8.86
C VAL A 153 -2.33 17.20 -7.37
N LYS A 154 -3.48 17.14 -6.69
CA LYS A 154 -3.53 17.00 -5.22
C LYS A 154 -3.33 15.56 -4.75
N THR A 155 -3.61 14.60 -5.61
CA THR A 155 -3.57 13.18 -5.24
C THR A 155 -2.88 12.35 -6.31
N ASN A 156 -2.28 11.24 -5.90
CA ASN A 156 -1.66 10.28 -6.83
C ASN A 156 -2.67 9.75 -7.87
N TYR A 157 -3.95 9.67 -7.52
CA TYR A 157 -5.01 9.16 -8.40
C TYR A 157 -5.41 10.13 -9.51
N GLU A 158 -4.98 11.38 -9.43
CA GLU A 158 -5.20 12.40 -10.47
C GLU A 158 -4.07 12.44 -11.51
N THR A 159 -3.02 11.64 -11.32
CA THR A 159 -1.90 11.56 -12.26
C THR A 159 -2.24 10.79 -13.53
N ASP A 160 -1.47 11.01 -14.57
CA ASP A 160 -1.50 10.22 -15.83
C ASP A 160 -1.31 8.70 -15.61
N LEU A 161 -0.68 8.27 -14.52
CA LEU A 161 -0.56 6.86 -14.14
C LEU A 161 -1.90 6.23 -13.74
N PHE A 162 -2.83 7.01 -13.18
CA PHE A 162 -4.10 6.50 -12.64
C PHE A 162 -5.33 6.91 -13.44
N GLN A 163 -5.33 8.10 -14.04
CA GLN A 163 -6.49 8.63 -14.78
C GLN A 163 -7.01 7.68 -15.89
N PRO A 164 -6.18 6.99 -16.69
CA PRO A 164 -6.66 6.01 -17.66
C PRO A 164 -7.46 4.87 -17.02
N ILE A 165 -7.03 4.42 -15.84
CA ILE A 165 -7.69 3.33 -15.09
C ILE A 165 -9.05 3.79 -14.55
N ILE A 166 -9.11 5.00 -13.97
CA ILE A 166 -10.34 5.61 -13.46
C ILE A 166 -11.34 5.86 -14.59
N GLN A 167 -10.84 6.36 -15.73
CA GLN A 167 -11.65 6.58 -16.93
C GLN A 167 -12.25 5.26 -17.44
N ARG A 168 -11.47 4.18 -17.46
CA ARG A 168 -11.97 2.85 -17.86
C ARG A 168 -13.05 2.32 -16.93
N LEU A 169 -12.93 2.55 -15.63
CA LEU A 169 -13.97 2.17 -14.65
C LEU A 169 -15.28 2.93 -14.90
N MET A 170 -15.20 4.24 -15.16
CA MET A 170 -16.39 5.06 -15.48
C MET A 170 -17.06 4.57 -16.77
N GLU A 171 -16.28 4.26 -17.81
CA GLU A 171 -16.80 3.72 -19.08
C GLU A 171 -17.54 2.38 -18.89
N LEU A 172 -16.94 1.44 -18.17
CA LEU A 172 -17.53 0.11 -17.99
C LEU A 172 -18.77 0.15 -17.08
N THR A 173 -18.83 1.08 -16.13
CA THR A 173 -20.01 1.27 -15.27
C THR A 173 -21.09 2.15 -15.91
N GLY A 174 -20.77 2.89 -16.99
CA GLY A 174 -21.63 3.90 -17.58
C GLY A 174 -21.91 5.08 -16.63
N LYS A 175 -20.98 5.37 -15.71
CA LYS A 175 -21.12 6.42 -14.68
C LYS A 175 -20.25 7.63 -15.03
N ASP A 176 -20.63 8.79 -14.52
CA ASP A 176 -19.94 10.05 -14.77
C ASP A 176 -18.97 10.44 -13.65
N LYS A 177 -18.35 11.62 -13.81
CA LYS A 177 -17.40 12.17 -12.84
C LYS A 177 -18.04 12.49 -11.48
N ASP A 178 -19.33 12.80 -11.43
CA ASP A 178 -20.00 13.11 -10.17
C ASP A 178 -20.22 11.82 -9.36
N HIS A 179 -20.55 10.73 -10.05
CA HIS A 179 -20.56 9.41 -9.43
C HIS A 179 -19.16 8.99 -8.95
N TYR A 180 -18.12 9.23 -9.74
CA TYR A 180 -16.73 9.00 -9.30
C TYR A 180 -16.42 9.76 -8.02
N ARG A 181 -16.70 11.06 -7.95
CA ARG A 181 -16.50 11.89 -6.75
C ARG A 181 -17.27 11.35 -5.54
N GLY A 182 -18.53 10.94 -5.74
CA GLY A 182 -19.34 10.33 -4.69
C GLY A 182 -18.83 8.97 -4.20
N HIS A 183 -18.01 8.27 -4.99
CA HIS A 183 -17.47 6.94 -4.69
C HIS A 183 -15.94 6.91 -4.81
N TYR A 184 -15.28 8.02 -4.50
CA TYR A 184 -13.85 8.26 -4.74
C TYR A 184 -12.97 7.12 -4.22
N ALA A 185 -13.19 6.70 -2.97
CA ALA A 185 -12.44 5.61 -2.34
C ALA A 185 -12.61 4.26 -3.07
N SER A 186 -13.79 3.98 -3.63
CA SER A 186 -14.07 2.72 -4.32
C SER A 186 -13.33 2.61 -5.65
N TYR A 187 -13.42 3.67 -6.48
CA TYR A 187 -12.69 3.73 -7.75
C TYR A 187 -11.18 3.64 -7.54
N ASN A 188 -10.66 4.41 -6.58
CA ASN A 188 -9.24 4.44 -6.28
C ASN A 188 -8.74 3.11 -5.69
N THR A 189 -9.54 2.43 -4.86
CA THR A 189 -9.21 1.08 -4.36
C THR A 189 -9.06 0.10 -5.50
N ILE A 190 -9.98 0.11 -6.47
CA ILE A 190 -9.89 -0.79 -7.64
C ILE A 190 -8.67 -0.46 -8.49
N ALA A 191 -8.41 0.84 -8.72
CA ALA A 191 -7.27 1.25 -9.53
C ALA A 191 -5.94 0.83 -8.90
N ASP A 192 -5.76 1.07 -7.60
CA ASP A 192 -4.59 0.63 -6.84
C ASP A 192 -4.42 -0.90 -6.85
N HIS A 193 -5.50 -1.63 -6.56
CA HIS A 193 -5.46 -3.10 -6.54
C HIS A 193 -5.19 -3.69 -7.93
N SER A 194 -5.69 -3.08 -9.00
CA SER A 194 -5.45 -3.56 -10.37
C SER A 194 -3.97 -3.50 -10.74
N ARG A 195 -3.25 -2.46 -10.27
CA ARG A 195 -1.79 -2.39 -10.42
C ARG A 195 -1.10 -3.54 -9.68
N ALA A 196 -1.42 -3.75 -8.41
CA ALA A 196 -0.85 -4.85 -7.63
C ALA A 196 -1.16 -6.23 -8.24
N ILE A 197 -2.38 -6.45 -8.73
CA ILE A 197 -2.79 -7.71 -9.38
C ILE A 197 -1.92 -7.98 -10.62
N ALA A 198 -1.74 -6.97 -11.48
CA ALA A 198 -0.96 -7.11 -12.71
C ALA A 198 0.47 -7.53 -12.42
N PHE A 199 1.16 -6.82 -11.52
CA PHE A 199 2.55 -7.07 -11.18
C PHE A 199 2.75 -8.39 -10.42
N LEU A 200 1.92 -8.69 -9.42
CA LEU A 200 2.05 -9.94 -8.67
C LEU A 200 1.89 -11.17 -9.58
N ILE A 201 0.94 -11.15 -10.52
CA ILE A 201 0.78 -12.26 -11.47
C ILE A 201 1.91 -12.30 -12.49
N ALA A 202 2.38 -11.14 -12.96
CA ALA A 202 3.55 -11.06 -13.82
C ALA A 202 4.80 -11.66 -13.15
N ASP A 203 4.97 -11.46 -11.85
CA ASP A 203 6.06 -12.05 -11.06
C ASP A 203 5.84 -13.55 -10.72
N GLY A 204 4.79 -14.16 -11.24
CA GLY A 204 4.50 -15.60 -11.13
C GLY A 204 3.68 -16.00 -9.90
N ILE A 205 3.13 -15.04 -9.15
CA ILE A 205 2.26 -15.33 -8.00
C ILE A 205 0.86 -15.70 -8.51
N CYS A 206 0.30 -16.79 -7.99
CA CYS A 206 -1.04 -17.26 -8.34
C CYS A 206 -1.97 -17.22 -7.12
N PRO A 207 -3.29 -16.99 -7.27
CA PRO A 207 -4.22 -16.92 -6.13
C PRO A 207 -4.34 -18.24 -5.36
N GLY A 208 -4.01 -18.24 -4.07
CA GLY A 208 -3.93 -19.43 -3.21
C GLY A 208 -4.47 -19.22 -1.79
N ASN A 209 -4.25 -20.21 -0.91
CA ASN A 209 -4.76 -20.23 0.47
C ASN A 209 -3.72 -19.90 1.54
N GLY A 210 -2.44 -19.70 1.18
CA GLY A 210 -1.39 -19.38 2.14
C GLY A 210 -0.32 -18.46 1.55
N GLY A 211 0.46 -17.81 2.43
CA GLY A 211 1.58 -16.95 2.04
C GLY A 211 1.20 -15.85 1.04
N ARG A 212 2.10 -15.61 0.08
CA ARG A 212 1.96 -14.57 -0.96
C ARG A 212 0.75 -14.81 -1.87
N ASP A 213 0.45 -16.06 -2.17
CA ASP A 213 -0.69 -16.47 -2.99
C ASP A 213 -2.03 -16.05 -2.36
N TYR A 214 -2.13 -16.12 -1.03
CA TYR A 214 -3.32 -15.65 -0.33
C TYR A 214 -3.42 -14.12 -0.33
N VAL A 215 -2.30 -13.41 -0.26
CA VAL A 215 -2.29 -11.94 -0.39
C VAL A 215 -2.85 -11.52 -1.74
N LEU A 216 -2.39 -12.10 -2.86
CA LEU A 216 -2.94 -11.83 -4.19
C LEU A 216 -4.44 -12.14 -4.25
N ARG A 217 -4.86 -13.30 -3.73
CA ARG A 217 -6.27 -13.67 -3.67
C ARG A 217 -7.10 -12.62 -2.94
N ARG A 218 -6.64 -12.12 -1.79
CA ARG A 218 -7.35 -11.10 -1.01
C ARG A 218 -7.50 -9.80 -1.80
N ILE A 219 -6.43 -9.35 -2.47
CA ILE A 219 -6.45 -8.13 -3.29
C ILE A 219 -7.49 -8.24 -4.42
N ILE A 220 -7.49 -9.37 -5.16
CA ILE A 220 -8.48 -9.62 -6.23
C ILE A 220 -9.91 -9.60 -5.66
N ARG A 221 -10.16 -10.33 -4.57
CA ARG A 221 -11.51 -10.43 -3.98
C ARG A 221 -12.01 -9.12 -3.43
N ARG A 222 -11.12 -8.32 -2.83
CA ARG A 222 -11.46 -6.97 -2.35
C ARG A 222 -11.80 -6.05 -3.51
N ALA A 223 -11.03 -6.07 -4.59
CA ALA A 223 -11.33 -5.29 -5.79
C ALA A 223 -12.67 -5.72 -6.43
N ALA A 224 -12.93 -7.03 -6.52
CA ALA A 224 -14.18 -7.57 -7.02
C ALA A 224 -15.39 -7.17 -6.16
N TYR A 225 -15.26 -7.23 -4.82
CA TYR A 225 -16.31 -6.75 -3.90
C TYR A 225 -16.60 -5.26 -4.10
N VAL A 226 -15.56 -4.43 -4.16
CA VAL A 226 -15.75 -2.98 -4.39
C VAL A 226 -16.35 -2.71 -5.77
N GLY A 227 -16.00 -3.51 -6.79
CA GLY A 227 -16.68 -3.46 -8.08
C GLY A 227 -18.16 -3.78 -7.96
N LYS A 228 -18.53 -4.79 -7.16
CA LYS A 228 -19.94 -5.13 -6.91
C LYS A 228 -20.71 -3.97 -6.29
N THR A 229 -20.11 -3.21 -5.36
CA THR A 229 -20.77 -2.02 -4.76
C THR A 229 -20.89 -0.84 -5.73
N LEU A 230 -20.03 -0.77 -6.76
CA LEU A 230 -20.15 0.19 -7.86
C LEU A 230 -21.15 -0.23 -8.95
N GLY A 231 -21.73 -1.43 -8.85
CA GLY A 231 -22.75 -1.93 -9.77
C GLY A 231 -22.25 -2.91 -10.83
N PHE A 232 -21.00 -3.41 -10.74
CA PHE A 232 -20.54 -4.46 -11.63
C PHE A 232 -21.25 -5.80 -11.35
N GLU A 233 -21.83 -6.41 -12.38
CA GLU A 233 -22.51 -7.71 -12.28
C GLU A 233 -21.71 -8.88 -12.91
N ARG A 234 -20.75 -8.55 -13.77
CA ARG A 234 -19.89 -9.51 -14.48
C ARG A 234 -18.43 -9.23 -14.16
N PRO A 235 -17.53 -10.21 -14.37
CA PRO A 235 -16.09 -9.99 -14.25
C PRO A 235 -15.63 -8.77 -15.05
N PHE A 236 -14.84 -7.91 -14.44
CA PHE A 236 -14.37 -6.65 -15.05
C PHE A 236 -12.87 -6.39 -14.80
N LEU A 237 -12.27 -7.03 -13.78
CA LEU A 237 -10.92 -6.69 -13.34
C LEU A 237 -9.88 -6.92 -14.42
N ALA A 238 -10.02 -7.98 -15.24
CA ALA A 238 -9.09 -8.23 -16.34
C ALA A 238 -9.04 -7.06 -17.34
N SER A 239 -10.17 -6.43 -17.64
CA SER A 239 -10.20 -5.24 -18.52
C SER A 239 -9.57 -4.00 -17.89
N ILE A 240 -9.56 -3.90 -16.56
CA ILE A 240 -8.88 -2.82 -15.84
C ILE A 240 -7.37 -3.08 -15.80
N VAL A 241 -6.99 -4.33 -15.55
CA VAL A 241 -5.60 -4.76 -15.58
C VAL A 241 -4.99 -4.59 -16.98
N ASP A 242 -5.75 -4.82 -18.06
CA ASP A 242 -5.29 -4.52 -19.42
C ASP A 242 -4.87 -3.05 -19.59
N VAL A 243 -5.60 -2.11 -18.99
CA VAL A 243 -5.24 -0.68 -19.01
C VAL A 243 -3.97 -0.42 -18.20
N VAL A 244 -3.77 -1.13 -17.07
CA VAL A 244 -2.49 -1.06 -16.34
C VAL A 244 -1.33 -1.50 -17.23
N ILE A 245 -1.50 -2.59 -17.98
CA ILE A 245 -0.47 -3.10 -18.88
C ILE A 245 -0.22 -2.10 -20.02
N ASP A 246 -1.26 -1.45 -20.55
CA ASP A 246 -1.11 -0.40 -21.58
C ASP A 246 -0.35 0.81 -21.04
N THR A 247 -0.64 1.26 -19.82
CA THR A 247 0.00 2.43 -19.19
C THR A 247 1.46 2.16 -18.81
N MET A 248 1.77 0.96 -18.30
CA MET A 248 3.06 0.66 -17.69
C MET A 248 3.96 -0.26 -18.52
N GLY A 249 3.42 -0.90 -19.56
CA GLY A 249 4.07 -2.00 -20.27
C GLY A 249 5.30 -1.61 -21.09
N GLU A 250 5.47 -0.33 -21.44
CA GLU A 250 6.69 0.16 -22.08
C GLU A 250 7.92 0.01 -21.16
N TRP A 251 7.76 0.37 -19.89
CA TRP A 251 8.82 0.30 -18.87
C TRP A 251 8.90 -1.08 -18.22
N HIS A 252 7.81 -1.84 -18.27
CA HIS A 252 7.66 -3.17 -17.66
C HIS A 252 7.25 -4.21 -18.73
N PRO A 253 8.17 -4.63 -19.63
CA PRO A 253 7.85 -5.50 -20.77
C PRO A 253 7.33 -6.90 -20.35
N ASP A 254 7.63 -7.31 -19.12
CA ASP A 254 7.11 -8.52 -18.49
C ASP A 254 5.57 -8.51 -18.39
N LEU A 255 4.96 -7.34 -18.13
CA LEU A 255 3.51 -7.19 -18.15
C LEU A 255 2.93 -7.49 -19.53
N CYS A 256 3.56 -6.95 -20.58
CA CYS A 256 3.15 -7.16 -21.97
C CYS A 256 3.26 -8.63 -22.37
N SER A 257 4.39 -9.28 -22.08
CA SER A 257 4.61 -10.69 -22.43
C SER A 257 3.66 -11.65 -21.69
N LYS A 258 3.25 -11.28 -20.47
CA LYS A 258 2.36 -12.07 -19.61
C LYS A 258 0.90 -11.60 -19.63
N ARG A 259 0.51 -10.65 -20.50
CA ARG A 259 -0.86 -10.09 -20.56
C ARG A 259 -1.95 -11.16 -20.53
N LYS A 260 -1.81 -12.20 -21.36
CA LYS A 260 -2.79 -13.28 -21.47
C LYS A 260 -2.95 -14.04 -20.14
N ILE A 261 -1.85 -14.47 -19.52
CA ILE A 261 -1.92 -15.23 -18.26
C ILE A 261 -2.43 -14.35 -17.12
N ILE A 262 -2.06 -13.07 -17.10
CA ILE A 262 -2.57 -12.09 -16.13
C ILE A 262 -4.10 -12.02 -16.25
N GLY A 263 -4.63 -11.77 -17.45
CA GLY A 263 -6.07 -11.69 -17.68
C GLY A 263 -6.83 -12.97 -17.33
N GLU A 264 -6.30 -14.14 -17.70
CA GLU A 264 -6.92 -15.45 -17.41
C GLU A 264 -6.97 -15.74 -15.90
N VAL A 265 -5.87 -15.51 -15.18
CA VAL A 265 -5.78 -15.73 -13.73
C VAL A 265 -6.70 -14.78 -12.96
N THR A 266 -6.69 -13.49 -13.32
CA THR A 266 -7.57 -12.48 -12.71
C THR A 266 -9.04 -12.85 -12.92
N THR A 267 -9.43 -13.17 -14.14
CA THR A 267 -10.82 -13.54 -14.49
C THR A 267 -11.27 -14.79 -13.72
N ALA A 268 -10.44 -15.84 -13.70
CA ALA A 268 -10.79 -17.10 -13.06
C ALA A 268 -11.04 -16.93 -11.55
N GLU A 269 -10.21 -16.14 -10.86
CA GLU A 269 -10.41 -15.88 -9.42
C GLU A 269 -11.62 -14.97 -9.17
N GLU A 270 -11.83 -13.94 -9.99
CA GLU A 270 -13.00 -13.05 -9.90
C GLU A 270 -14.31 -13.82 -10.10
N GLU A 271 -14.42 -14.65 -11.14
CA GLU A 271 -15.58 -15.51 -11.38
C GLU A 271 -15.81 -16.48 -10.22
N ARG A 272 -14.74 -17.09 -9.70
CA ARG A 272 -14.83 -18.02 -8.57
C ARG A 272 -15.40 -17.34 -7.34
N PHE A 273 -14.96 -16.12 -7.04
CA PHE A 273 -15.45 -15.38 -5.90
C PHE A 273 -16.87 -14.86 -6.11
N ASN A 274 -17.21 -14.37 -7.31
CA ASN A 274 -18.56 -13.88 -7.62
C ASN A 274 -19.64 -14.95 -7.40
N ARG A 275 -19.33 -16.24 -7.62
CA ARG A 275 -20.24 -17.36 -7.32
C ARG A 275 -20.63 -17.46 -5.84
N THR A 276 -19.75 -17.09 -4.92
CA THR A 276 -20.00 -17.18 -3.47
C THR A 276 -20.30 -15.83 -2.84
N LEU A 277 -19.90 -14.72 -3.48
CA LEU A 277 -20.02 -13.37 -2.96
C LEU A 277 -21.46 -13.01 -2.59
N SER A 278 -22.42 -13.18 -3.50
CA SER A 278 -23.82 -12.82 -3.23
C SER A 278 -24.44 -13.62 -2.09
N THR A 279 -24.10 -14.91 -1.99
CA THR A 279 -24.58 -15.76 -0.89
C THR A 279 -23.92 -15.38 0.43
N GLY A 280 -22.62 -15.05 0.42
CA GLY A 280 -21.89 -14.59 1.60
C GLY A 280 -22.38 -13.23 2.10
N LEU A 281 -22.72 -12.28 1.21
CA LEU A 281 -23.30 -11.00 1.60
C LEU A 281 -24.66 -11.18 2.26
N ARG A 282 -25.54 -12.00 1.67
CA ARG A 282 -26.84 -12.32 2.28
C ARG A 282 -26.70 -12.98 3.65
N TYR A 283 -25.72 -13.87 3.79
CA TYR A 283 -25.41 -14.50 5.07
C TYR A 283 -24.97 -13.45 6.09
N LEU A 284 -24.03 -12.58 5.74
CA LEU A 284 -23.53 -11.52 6.60
C LEU A 284 -24.65 -10.55 7.01
N GLU A 285 -25.55 -10.19 6.10
CA GLU A 285 -26.73 -9.36 6.40
C GLU A 285 -27.63 -10.00 7.45
N VAL A 286 -27.95 -11.29 7.32
CA VAL A 286 -28.75 -12.02 8.31
C VAL A 286 -28.07 -12.01 9.69
N VAL A 287 -26.75 -12.18 9.73
CA VAL A 287 -26.00 -12.17 10.99
C VAL A 287 -25.98 -10.77 11.60
N ILE A 288 -25.77 -9.72 10.79
CA ILE A 288 -25.81 -8.32 11.24
C ILE A 288 -27.19 -7.98 11.81
N ASP A 289 -28.27 -8.36 11.12
CA ASP A 289 -29.63 -8.11 11.62
C ASP A 289 -29.90 -8.80 12.96
N GLN A 290 -29.34 -9.99 13.17
CA GLN A 290 -29.42 -10.69 14.45
C GLN A 290 -28.61 -9.98 15.54
N MET A 291 -27.39 -9.54 15.22
CA MET A 291 -26.54 -8.77 16.14
C MET A 291 -27.20 -7.47 16.57
N MET A 292 -27.77 -6.73 15.62
CA MET A 292 -28.49 -5.47 15.90
C MET A 292 -29.71 -5.70 16.81
N LYS A 293 -30.47 -6.78 16.59
CA LYS A 293 -31.60 -7.16 17.47
C LYS A 293 -31.17 -7.57 18.88
N GLN A 294 -29.95 -8.06 19.02
CA GLN A 294 -29.36 -8.48 20.29
C GLN A 294 -28.52 -7.37 20.94
N GLU A 295 -28.43 -6.20 20.31
CA GLU A 295 -27.59 -5.07 20.76
C GLU A 295 -26.11 -5.45 20.93
N VAL A 296 -25.62 -6.38 20.11
CA VAL A 296 -24.22 -6.83 20.10
C VAL A 296 -23.47 -6.12 18.97
N THR A 297 -22.32 -5.54 19.29
CA THR A 297 -21.48 -4.80 18.34
C THR A 297 -20.30 -5.61 17.77
N MET A 298 -20.02 -6.78 18.36
CA MET A 298 -18.92 -7.67 17.97
C MET A 298 -19.43 -8.96 17.31
N LEU A 299 -19.05 -9.16 16.05
CA LEU A 299 -19.32 -10.39 15.31
C LEU A 299 -18.53 -11.55 15.94
N PRO A 300 -19.18 -12.65 16.35
CA PRO A 300 -18.47 -13.82 16.86
C PRO A 300 -17.46 -14.34 15.85
N GLY A 301 -16.27 -14.71 16.31
CA GLY A 301 -15.18 -15.17 15.46
C GLY A 301 -15.54 -16.40 14.63
N ARG A 302 -16.40 -17.28 15.16
CA ARG A 302 -16.96 -18.43 14.40
C ARG A 302 -17.76 -18.02 13.16
N GLU A 303 -18.47 -16.89 13.21
CA GLU A 303 -19.27 -16.39 12.09
C GLU A 303 -18.36 -15.76 11.03
N ALA A 304 -17.37 -14.97 11.47
CA ALA A 304 -16.31 -14.45 10.61
C ALA A 304 -15.51 -15.58 9.95
N PHE A 305 -15.25 -16.65 10.69
CA PHE A 305 -14.53 -17.81 10.19
C PHE A 305 -15.35 -18.59 9.16
N LYS A 306 -16.66 -18.73 9.36
CA LYS A 306 -17.56 -19.31 8.37
C LYS A 306 -17.64 -18.46 7.09
N LEU A 307 -17.65 -17.13 7.21
CA LEU A 307 -17.52 -16.21 6.08
C LEU A 307 -16.24 -16.47 5.28
N HIS A 308 -15.13 -16.66 5.98
CA HIS A 308 -13.85 -17.00 5.35
C HIS A 308 -13.83 -18.38 4.71
N ASP A 309 -14.16 -19.43 5.46
CA ASP A 309 -14.02 -20.82 5.01
C ASP A 309 -15.07 -21.22 3.96
N THR A 310 -16.34 -20.88 4.21
CA THR A 310 -17.46 -21.31 3.36
C THR A 310 -17.68 -20.38 2.17
N TYR A 311 -17.66 -19.07 2.41
CA TYR A 311 -18.01 -18.07 1.38
C TYR A 311 -16.79 -17.41 0.75
N GLY A 312 -15.60 -17.63 1.30
CA GLY A 312 -14.36 -17.11 0.76
C GLY A 312 -14.11 -15.63 1.07
N PHE A 313 -14.75 -15.07 2.10
CA PHE A 313 -14.56 -13.67 2.48
C PHE A 313 -13.27 -13.54 3.30
N PRO A 314 -12.26 -12.79 2.82
CA PRO A 314 -11.12 -12.45 3.67
C PRO A 314 -11.58 -11.77 4.96
N LEU A 315 -10.90 -12.02 6.07
CA LEU A 315 -11.23 -11.40 7.35
C LEU A 315 -11.28 -9.87 7.24
N ASP A 316 -10.31 -9.26 6.55
CA ASP A 316 -10.24 -7.83 6.32
C ASP A 316 -11.41 -7.27 5.50
N LEU A 317 -11.96 -8.08 4.58
CA LEU A 317 -13.18 -7.72 3.87
C LEU A 317 -14.39 -7.72 4.82
N THR A 318 -14.54 -8.75 5.65
CA THR A 318 -15.60 -8.82 6.66
C THR A 318 -15.53 -7.65 7.64
N GLN A 319 -14.32 -7.35 8.15
CA GLN A 319 -14.08 -6.20 9.03
C GLN A 319 -14.47 -4.88 8.36
N LYS A 320 -14.11 -4.69 7.08
CA LYS A 320 -14.48 -3.49 6.33
C LYS A 320 -16.00 -3.30 6.25
N ILE A 321 -16.73 -4.36 5.90
CA ILE A 321 -18.20 -4.29 5.76
C ILE A 321 -18.88 -3.98 7.10
N LEU A 322 -18.36 -4.54 8.20
CA LEU A 322 -18.89 -4.30 9.54
C LEU A 322 -18.58 -2.90 10.05
N ALA A 323 -17.36 -2.40 9.79
CA ALA A 323 -16.94 -1.07 10.20
C ALA A 323 -17.84 0.04 9.58
N GLU A 324 -18.29 -0.14 8.33
CA GLU A 324 -19.26 0.76 7.68
C GLU A 324 -20.61 0.86 8.43
N ARG A 325 -20.90 -0.09 9.32
CA ARG A 325 -22.11 -0.13 10.17
C ARG A 325 -21.81 0.06 11.67
N GLY A 326 -20.58 0.46 12.02
CA GLY A 326 -20.16 0.62 13.42
C GLY A 326 -20.04 -0.71 14.20
N LEU A 327 -19.82 -1.82 13.50
CA LEU A 327 -19.64 -3.15 14.06
C LEU A 327 -18.18 -3.60 13.93
N ASP A 328 -17.75 -4.54 14.77
CA ASP A 328 -16.39 -5.10 14.74
C ASP A 328 -16.42 -6.64 14.74
N VAL A 329 -15.26 -7.27 14.58
CA VAL A 329 -15.08 -8.73 14.61
C VAL A 329 -14.26 -9.13 15.82
N ASN A 330 -14.68 -10.18 16.51
CA ASN A 330 -13.83 -10.85 17.50
C ASN A 330 -12.68 -11.61 16.80
N VAL A 331 -11.59 -10.92 16.53
CA VAL A 331 -10.42 -11.46 15.82
C VAL A 331 -9.76 -12.60 16.59
N ALA A 332 -9.74 -12.54 17.93
CA ALA A 332 -9.16 -13.59 18.76
C ALA A 332 -9.90 -14.93 18.58
N GLU A 333 -11.24 -14.90 18.63
CA GLU A 333 -12.07 -16.10 18.40
C GLU A 333 -11.97 -16.59 16.95
N TYR A 334 -11.80 -15.68 15.97
CA TYR A 334 -11.57 -16.06 14.58
C TYR A 334 -10.26 -16.85 14.40
N GLU A 335 -9.16 -16.37 15.00
CA GLU A 335 -7.86 -17.06 14.93
C GLU A 335 -7.88 -18.39 15.69
N GLU A 336 -8.63 -18.49 16.78
CA GLU A 336 -8.88 -19.77 17.46
C GLU A 336 -9.59 -20.77 16.56
N GLY A 337 -10.70 -20.37 15.91
CA GLY A 337 -11.43 -21.22 14.96
C GLY A 337 -10.58 -21.64 13.77
N ARG A 338 -9.74 -20.74 13.26
CA ARG A 338 -8.77 -21.03 12.21
C ARG A 338 -7.72 -22.07 12.65
N ARG A 339 -7.18 -21.92 13.85
CA ARG A 339 -6.20 -22.87 14.43
C ARG A 339 -6.83 -24.25 14.59
N GLU A 340 -8.04 -24.33 15.12
CA GLU A 340 -8.77 -25.60 15.26
C GLU A 340 -8.97 -26.31 13.92
N GLN A 341 -9.39 -25.58 12.88
CA GLN A 341 -9.57 -26.19 11.55
C GLN A 341 -8.25 -26.63 10.93
N GLN A 342 -7.17 -25.86 11.15
CA GLN A 342 -5.84 -26.24 10.69
C GLN A 342 -5.34 -27.52 11.37
N GLU A 343 -5.57 -27.66 12.68
CA GLU A 343 -5.32 -28.89 13.44
C GLU A 343 -6.15 -30.06 12.92
N ARG A 344 -7.47 -29.89 12.73
CA ARG A 344 -8.36 -30.91 12.15
C ARG A 344 -7.90 -31.37 10.76
N SER A 345 -7.49 -30.43 9.91
CA SER A 345 -6.99 -30.72 8.56
C SER A 345 -5.68 -31.50 8.58
N ARG A 346 -4.77 -31.15 9.50
CA ARG A 346 -3.50 -31.85 9.72
C ARG A 346 -3.72 -33.29 10.20
N VAL A 347 -4.63 -33.48 11.17
CA VAL A 347 -5.00 -34.81 11.68
C VAL A 347 -5.65 -35.67 10.60
N ALA A 348 -6.58 -35.10 9.81
CA ALA A 348 -7.20 -35.81 8.69
C ALA A 348 -6.18 -36.21 7.59
N MET A 349 -5.17 -35.38 7.34
CA MET A 349 -4.09 -35.68 6.39
C MET A 349 -3.15 -36.77 6.91
N GLN A 350 -2.84 -36.78 8.21
CA GLN A 350 -2.08 -37.85 8.87
C GLN A 350 -2.84 -39.19 8.84
N LEU A 351 -4.15 -39.18 9.11
CA LEU A 351 -5.00 -40.38 9.02
C LEU A 351 -5.12 -40.94 7.60
N LYS A 352 -5.11 -40.09 6.57
CA LYS A 352 -5.04 -40.53 5.17
C LYS A 352 -3.69 -41.11 4.80
N ARG A 353 -2.60 -40.62 5.38
CA ARG A 353 -1.23 -41.12 5.18
C ARG A 353 -0.97 -42.44 5.90
N SER A 354 -1.60 -42.69 7.06
CA SER A 354 -1.47 -43.96 7.78
C SER A 354 -2.34 -45.09 7.23
N ARG A 355 -3.30 -44.76 6.35
CA ARG A 355 -4.18 -45.72 5.64
C ARG A 355 -3.69 -46.07 4.23
N ARG A 356 -2.63 -45.43 3.75
CA ARG A 356 -1.88 -45.80 2.55
C ARG A 356 -0.59 -46.48 2.98
#